data_AF-A0A668UXK1-F1
#
_entry.id   AF-A0A668UXK1-F1
#
_cell.length_a   1.000
_cell.length_b   1.000
_cell.length_c   1.000
_cell.angle_alpha   90.00
_cell.angle_beta   90.00
_cell.angle_gamma   90.00
#
_symmetry.space_group_name_H-M   'P 1'
#
loop_
_entity.id
_entity.type
_entity.pdbx_description
1 polymer ?
#
loop_
_entity_poly.entity_id
_entity_poly.type
_entity_poly.pdbx_seq_one_letter_code
_entity_poly.pdbx_strand_id
1 'polypeptide(L)'
;LSDWRICSPPCLEVHSGNDLSSIHFHFLISCGLHVLQMCLLFSAASLADIHPPCVLQSFVNHGAVLYKVFVVGDKHCCVERPSIKNFPSGPCDRKTIFFNSQKVSKPESNSDLTSVDEHMVDPPCPSSDAVAALVKELRAQLGMALFGVDVIINIGTHALTVIDINIFPGYEGMPQFFSSLLSHIQSVLDKHAAAGSHTTGGSSEETVGYLSTLLSVSLLPKRQQMALVFPLLLPSAPPWLVKIRVQSWLRNLR
;
A
#
# COMPACT_ATOMS: atom_id res chain seq x y z
N LEU A 1 -7.03 -8.42 14.78
CA LEU A 1 -6.03 -8.80 13.74
C LEU A 1 -5.13 -9.96 14.19
N SER A 2 -4.94 -10.16 15.49
CA SER A 2 -4.13 -11.24 16.07
C SER A 2 -4.55 -12.65 15.61
N ASP A 3 -5.86 -12.87 15.42
CA ASP A 3 -6.40 -14.14 14.90
C ASP A 3 -5.94 -14.46 13.46
N TRP A 4 -5.56 -13.44 12.69
CA TRP A 4 -5.21 -13.54 11.27
C TRP A 4 -3.70 -13.49 11.00
N ARG A 5 -2.85 -13.45 12.04
CA ARG A 5 -1.38 -13.34 11.94
C ARG A 5 -0.93 -12.24 10.98
N ILE A 6 -1.57 -11.07 11.06
CA ILE A 6 -1.25 -9.91 10.23
C ILE A 6 -0.13 -9.13 10.90
N CYS A 7 0.91 -8.76 10.15
CA CYS A 7 2.05 -8.00 10.68
C CYS A 7 2.63 -7.02 9.66
N SER A 8 3.63 -6.24 10.09
CA SER A 8 4.50 -5.49 9.20
C SER A 8 5.95 -5.80 9.56
N PRO A 9 6.88 -5.85 8.58
CA PRO A 9 8.27 -6.09 8.89
C PRO A 9 8.83 -4.96 9.76
N PRO A 10 9.78 -5.26 10.67
CA PRO A 10 10.49 -4.23 11.41
C PRO A 10 11.03 -3.14 10.48
N CYS A 11 10.80 -1.89 10.83
CA CYS A 11 11.32 -0.74 10.09
C CYS A 11 11.92 0.32 11.02
N LEU A 12 12.96 0.98 10.52
CA LEU A 12 13.73 2.03 11.18
C LEU A 12 13.86 3.23 10.24
N GLU A 13 13.55 4.41 10.76
CA GLU A 13 13.83 5.68 10.08
C GLU A 13 15.26 6.09 10.39
N VAL A 14 16.02 6.42 9.35
CA VAL A 14 17.41 6.88 9.44
C VAL A 14 17.45 8.31 8.94
N HIS A 15 17.80 9.23 9.83
CA HIS A 15 17.87 10.65 9.51
C HIS A 15 19.30 11.07 9.17
N SER A 16 20.30 10.41 9.75
CA SER A 16 21.72 10.74 9.55
C SER A 16 22.61 9.49 9.52
N GLY A 17 23.84 9.64 9.02
CA GLY A 17 24.79 8.52 8.95
C GLY A 17 25.22 7.95 10.30
N ASN A 18 25.09 8.71 11.40
CA ASN A 18 25.44 8.23 12.74
C ASN A 18 24.47 7.16 13.28
N ASP A 19 23.21 7.17 12.83
CA ASP A 19 22.17 6.24 13.26
C ASP A 19 22.45 4.80 12.81
N LEU A 20 23.31 4.62 11.80
CA LEU A 20 23.64 3.34 11.16
C LEU A 20 24.51 2.40 12.03
N SER A 21 25.21 2.94 13.03
CA SER A 21 26.16 2.19 13.86
C SER A 21 25.51 1.20 14.84
N SER A 22 24.20 1.31 15.07
CA SER A 22 23.45 0.54 16.07
C SER A 22 22.52 -0.55 15.49
N ILE A 23 22.56 -0.76 14.17
CA ILE A 23 21.60 -1.60 13.47
C ILE A 23 22.06 -3.07 13.48
N HIS A 24 21.31 -3.93 14.17
CA HIS A 24 21.49 -5.39 14.09
C HIS A 24 20.77 -5.95 12.84
N PHE A 25 21.53 -6.64 11.98
CA PHE A 25 21.16 -6.99 10.61
C PHE A 25 20.13 -8.12 10.48
N HIS A 26 19.09 -7.84 9.70
CA HIS A 26 18.44 -8.81 8.81
C HIS A 26 18.03 -8.05 7.55
N PHE A 27 18.54 -8.47 6.38
CA PHE A 27 18.26 -7.99 5.01
C PHE A 27 17.39 -6.73 4.94
N LEU A 28 17.92 -5.58 4.55
CA LEU A 28 17.17 -4.32 4.61
C LEU A 28 16.84 -3.80 3.20
N ILE A 29 15.59 -3.37 3.00
CA ILE A 29 15.20 -2.50 1.90
C ILE A 29 15.38 -1.05 2.37
N SER A 30 16.18 -0.25 1.66
CA SER A 30 16.24 1.20 1.85
C SER A 30 15.38 1.93 0.83
N CYS A 31 14.57 2.88 1.29
CA CYS A 31 13.84 3.83 0.44
C CYS A 31 14.46 5.22 0.60
N GLY A 32 15.18 5.71 -0.44
CA GLY A 32 15.75 7.05 -0.44
C GLY A 32 14.74 8.16 -0.79
N LEU A 33 15.14 9.42 -0.67
CA LEU A 33 14.33 10.62 -0.94
C LEU A 33 13.71 10.64 -2.35
N HIS A 34 14.34 9.99 -3.33
CA HIS A 34 13.72 9.63 -4.60
C HIS A 34 12.86 8.39 -4.42
N VAL A 35 11.57 8.60 -4.13
CA VAL A 35 10.49 7.66 -3.74
C VAL A 35 10.39 6.32 -4.51
N LEU A 36 11.09 6.17 -5.63
CA LEU A 36 11.03 5.02 -6.52
C LEU A 36 12.31 4.20 -6.53
N GLN A 37 13.43 4.74 -6.05
CA GLN A 37 14.71 4.05 -6.03
C GLN A 37 14.91 3.38 -4.67
N MET A 38 15.07 2.07 -4.72
CA MET A 38 15.25 1.21 -3.56
C MET A 38 16.54 0.43 -3.69
N CYS A 39 17.07 -0.06 -2.57
CA CYS A 39 18.16 -1.02 -2.58
C CYS A 39 17.96 -2.15 -1.58
N LEU A 40 18.52 -3.32 -1.90
CA LEU A 40 18.61 -4.48 -1.03
C LEU A 40 20.03 -4.58 -0.47
N LEU A 41 20.12 -4.64 0.85
CA LEU A 41 21.36 -4.68 1.60
C LEU A 41 21.58 -6.08 2.19
N PHE A 42 22.73 -6.67 1.90
CA PHE A 42 23.05 -8.07 2.24
C PHE A 42 24.10 -8.20 3.36
N SER A 43 24.82 -7.11 3.66
CA SER A 43 25.93 -7.11 4.62
C SER A 43 26.06 -5.78 5.36
N ALA A 44 26.89 -5.75 6.41
CA ALA A 44 27.19 -4.50 7.11
C ALA A 44 27.97 -3.50 6.29
N ALA A 45 28.86 -3.99 5.42
CA ALA A 45 29.57 -3.15 4.47
C ALA A 45 28.61 -2.43 3.51
N SER A 46 27.47 -3.05 3.17
CA SER A 46 26.44 -2.47 2.31
C SER A 46 25.78 -1.21 2.90
N LEU A 47 25.86 -0.95 4.22
CA LEU A 47 25.29 0.28 4.78
C LEU A 47 25.96 1.56 4.25
N ALA A 48 27.20 1.46 3.76
CA ALA A 48 27.90 2.57 3.12
C ALA A 48 27.19 3.07 1.85
N ASP A 49 26.35 2.24 1.24
CA ASP A 49 25.57 2.56 0.03
C ASP A 49 24.25 3.30 0.34
N ILE A 50 23.91 3.49 1.62
CA ILE A 50 22.69 4.19 2.02
C ILE A 50 22.91 5.70 1.97
N HIS A 51 21.90 6.42 1.49
CA HIS A 51 21.83 7.87 1.56
C HIS A 51 20.64 8.32 2.42
N PRO A 52 20.86 8.70 3.69
CA PRO A 52 19.84 9.31 4.52
C PRO A 52 19.36 10.67 3.96
N PRO A 53 18.11 11.10 4.23
CA PRO A 53 17.12 10.38 5.03
C PRO A 53 16.49 9.21 4.26
N CYS A 54 16.31 8.09 4.95
CA CYS A 54 15.72 6.89 4.36
C CYS A 54 15.00 6.03 5.42
N VAL A 55 14.18 5.09 4.96
CA VAL A 55 13.60 4.04 5.79
C VAL A 55 14.27 2.72 5.48
N LEU A 56 14.75 2.03 6.50
CA LEU A 56 15.23 0.66 6.44
C LEU A 56 14.14 -0.28 6.92
N GLN A 57 13.79 -1.28 6.12
CA GLN A 57 12.78 -2.27 6.47
C GLN A 57 13.32 -3.68 6.25
N SER A 58 13.08 -4.60 7.18
CA SER A 58 13.46 -6.00 7.01
C SER A 58 12.77 -6.61 5.79
N PHE A 59 13.56 -7.22 4.91
CA PHE A 59 13.13 -8.01 3.79
C PHE A 59 12.55 -9.33 4.30
N VAL A 60 11.45 -9.76 3.69
CA VAL A 60 10.75 -10.99 4.03
C VAL A 60 10.69 -11.82 2.77
N ASN A 61 11.19 -13.05 2.79
CA ASN A 61 11.00 -13.99 1.69
C ASN A 61 9.50 -14.32 1.55
N HIS A 62 8.96 -14.19 0.34
CA HIS A 62 7.52 -14.23 0.06
C HIS A 62 7.16 -14.88 -1.28
N GLY A 63 8.07 -15.69 -1.83
CA GLY A 63 7.78 -16.48 -3.04
C GLY A 63 7.69 -15.65 -4.32
N ALA A 64 8.26 -14.44 -4.35
CA ALA A 64 8.18 -13.52 -5.48
C ALA A 64 6.76 -13.06 -5.87
N VAL A 65 5.79 -13.16 -4.95
CA VAL A 65 4.39 -12.77 -5.20
C VAL A 65 3.97 -11.60 -4.31
N LEU A 66 3.47 -10.54 -4.92
CA LEU A 66 2.85 -9.40 -4.25
C LEU A 66 1.33 -9.44 -4.44
N TYR A 67 0.59 -9.35 -3.34
CA TYR A 67 -0.86 -9.20 -3.33
C TYR A 67 -1.22 -7.72 -3.15
N LYS A 68 -1.67 -7.09 -4.23
CA LYS A 68 -2.11 -5.69 -4.23
C LYS A 68 -3.60 -5.63 -3.91
N VAL A 69 -3.92 -5.22 -2.68
CA VAL A 69 -5.29 -5.04 -2.23
C VAL A 69 -5.74 -3.62 -2.54
N PHE A 70 -6.67 -3.46 -3.47
CA PHE A 70 -7.28 -2.17 -3.78
C PHE A 70 -8.55 -1.98 -2.97
N VAL A 71 -8.72 -0.79 -2.38
CA VAL A 71 -9.87 -0.41 -1.57
C VAL A 71 -10.56 0.79 -2.19
N VAL A 72 -11.87 0.67 -2.40
CA VAL A 72 -12.74 1.73 -2.91
C VAL A 72 -14.02 1.75 -2.07
N GLY A 73 -14.06 2.65 -1.09
CA GLY A 73 -15.15 2.71 -0.13
C GLY A 73 -15.25 1.40 0.67
N ASP A 74 -16.42 0.75 0.60
CA ASP A 74 -16.68 -0.54 1.26
C ASP A 74 -16.25 -1.76 0.43
N LYS A 75 -15.82 -1.55 -0.82
CA LYS A 75 -15.39 -2.64 -1.72
C LYS A 75 -13.87 -2.76 -1.70
N HIS A 76 -13.39 -3.99 -1.87
CA HIS A 76 -11.99 -4.27 -2.09
C HIS A 76 -11.79 -5.41 -3.09
N CYS A 77 -10.63 -5.47 -3.71
CA CYS A 77 -10.18 -6.62 -4.50
C CYS A 77 -8.70 -6.88 -4.28
N CYS A 78 -8.28 -8.13 -4.47
CA CYS A 78 -6.89 -8.53 -4.39
C CYS A 78 -6.39 -8.88 -5.79
N VAL A 79 -5.28 -8.28 -6.20
CA VAL A 79 -4.64 -8.50 -7.51
C VAL A 79 -3.22 -8.98 -7.28
N GLU A 80 -2.89 -10.13 -7.86
CA GLU A 80 -1.53 -10.66 -7.81
C GLU A 80 -0.60 -9.88 -8.75
N ARG A 81 0.64 -9.66 -8.31
CA ARG A 81 1.70 -8.99 -9.05
C ARG A 81 3.04 -9.72 -8.86
N PRO A 82 3.93 -9.71 -9.86
CA PRO A 82 5.32 -10.08 -9.66
C PRO A 82 5.97 -9.25 -8.54
N SER A 83 6.87 -9.89 -7.80
CA SER A 83 7.60 -9.26 -6.70
C SER A 83 9.05 -9.76 -6.66
N ILE A 84 9.82 -9.22 -5.73
CA ILE A 84 11.22 -9.57 -5.54
C ILE A 84 11.34 -11.03 -5.11
N LYS A 85 12.19 -11.79 -5.78
CA LYS A 85 12.46 -13.19 -5.47
C LYS A 85 13.07 -13.40 -4.09
N ASN A 86 13.03 -14.63 -3.61
CA ASN A 86 13.62 -14.97 -2.32
C ASN A 86 15.15 -14.88 -2.37
N PHE A 87 15.75 -14.58 -1.22
CA PHE A 87 17.19 -14.65 -1.02
C PHE A 87 17.54 -15.67 0.07
N PRO A 88 18.71 -16.32 -0.01
CA PRO A 88 19.18 -17.22 1.05
C PRO A 88 19.24 -16.50 2.39
N SER A 89 18.92 -17.19 3.48
CA SER A 89 19.08 -16.63 4.83
C SER A 89 20.56 -16.64 5.24
N GLY A 90 21.00 -15.62 5.98
CA GLY A 90 22.35 -15.51 6.52
C GLY A 90 23.27 -14.53 5.77
N PRO A 91 24.51 -14.35 6.23
CA PRO A 91 25.49 -13.47 5.59
C PRO A 91 25.73 -13.93 4.15
N CYS A 92 25.50 -13.04 3.21
CA CYS A 92 25.77 -13.27 1.81
C CYS A 92 26.76 -12.20 1.35
N ASP A 93 27.90 -12.59 0.79
CA ASP A 93 28.92 -11.67 0.26
C ASP A 93 28.47 -11.03 -1.08
N ARG A 94 27.17 -10.74 -1.17
CA ARG A 94 26.52 -10.19 -2.34
C ARG A 94 26.55 -8.67 -2.26
N LYS A 95 26.87 -8.05 -3.39
CA LYS A 95 26.80 -6.59 -3.53
C LYS A 95 25.36 -6.10 -3.38
N THR A 96 25.24 -4.87 -2.88
CA THR A 96 23.98 -4.14 -2.85
C THR A 96 23.30 -4.16 -4.21
N ILE A 97 22.01 -4.46 -4.22
CA ILE A 97 21.21 -4.42 -5.43
C ILE A 97 20.40 -3.13 -5.41
N PHE A 98 20.57 -2.29 -6.42
CA PHE A 98 19.73 -1.11 -6.62
C PHE A 98 18.65 -1.41 -7.65
N PHE A 99 17.43 -0.99 -7.39
CA PHE A 99 16.31 -1.18 -8.31
C PHE A 99 15.31 -0.04 -8.22
N ASN A 100 14.46 0.04 -9.25
CA ASN A 100 13.33 0.97 -9.26
C ASN A 100 12.05 0.17 -8.98
N SER A 101 11.31 0.53 -7.94
CA SER A 101 10.10 -0.19 -7.50
C SER A 101 9.03 -0.27 -8.59
N GLN A 102 8.95 0.72 -9.49
CA GLN A 102 8.00 0.72 -10.61
C GLN A 102 8.33 -0.28 -11.71
N LYS A 103 9.54 -0.83 -11.73
CA LYS A 103 9.96 -1.83 -12.71
C LYS A 103 9.84 -3.26 -12.20
N VAL A 104 9.59 -3.44 -10.90
CA VAL A 104 9.56 -4.76 -10.25
C VAL A 104 8.15 -5.32 -10.10
N SER A 105 7.16 -4.48 -9.75
CA SER A 105 5.81 -4.96 -9.40
C SER A 105 4.69 -4.53 -10.36
N LYS A 106 5.01 -4.36 -11.64
CA LYS A 106 4.02 -4.17 -12.70
C LYS A 106 3.60 -5.51 -13.31
N PRO A 107 2.42 -5.61 -13.95
CA PRO A 107 1.96 -6.86 -14.57
C PRO A 107 2.97 -7.41 -15.59
N GLU A 108 3.63 -6.52 -16.34
CA GLU A 108 4.62 -6.84 -17.37
C GLU A 108 6.07 -6.98 -16.84
N SER A 109 6.27 -6.92 -15.51
CA SER A 109 7.60 -6.93 -14.92
C SER A 109 8.27 -8.30 -15.05
N ASN A 110 9.33 -8.37 -15.86
CA ASN A 110 10.19 -9.54 -15.99
C ASN A 110 11.67 -9.12 -15.93
N SER A 111 12.36 -9.50 -14.87
CA SER A 111 13.77 -9.18 -14.60
C SER A 111 14.42 -10.26 -13.74
N ASP A 112 15.75 -10.27 -13.62
CA ASP A 112 16.49 -11.18 -12.73
C ASP A 112 16.07 -11.08 -11.24
N LEU A 113 15.42 -9.98 -10.86
CA LEU A 113 14.90 -9.76 -9.52
C LEU A 113 13.51 -10.34 -9.30
N THR A 114 12.76 -10.61 -10.37
CA THR A 114 11.42 -11.19 -10.33
C THR A 114 11.38 -12.60 -10.90
N SER A 115 12.52 -13.12 -11.39
CA SER A 115 12.63 -14.51 -11.85
C SER A 115 12.48 -15.47 -10.67
N VAL A 116 11.51 -16.37 -10.80
CA VAL A 116 11.25 -17.44 -9.84
C VAL A 116 12.26 -18.55 -10.12
N ASP A 117 13.02 -18.98 -9.12
CA ASP A 117 13.90 -20.14 -9.27
C ASP A 117 13.03 -21.40 -9.39
N GLU A 118 13.41 -22.39 -10.22
CA GLU A 118 12.60 -23.58 -10.57
C GLU A 118 12.15 -24.44 -9.36
N HIS A 119 12.73 -24.21 -8.17
CA HIS A 119 12.44 -24.93 -6.94
C HIS A 119 11.60 -24.14 -5.93
N MET A 120 11.05 -22.98 -6.31
CA MET A 120 10.22 -22.17 -5.42
C MET A 120 8.84 -22.81 -5.24
N VAL A 121 8.40 -22.94 -3.99
CA VAL A 121 7.02 -23.32 -3.67
C VAL A 121 6.14 -22.07 -3.76
N ASP A 122 5.03 -22.17 -4.48
CA ASP A 122 4.06 -21.07 -4.56
C ASP A 122 3.56 -20.71 -3.16
N PRO A 123 3.60 -19.43 -2.75
CA PRO A 123 3.06 -19.03 -1.48
C PRO A 123 1.54 -19.26 -1.46
N PRO A 124 0.96 -19.63 -0.31
CA PRO A 124 -0.49 -19.76 -0.22
C PRO A 124 -1.15 -18.40 -0.46
N CYS A 125 -2.26 -18.39 -1.20
CA CYS A 125 -3.05 -17.19 -1.40
C CYS A 125 -3.54 -16.63 -0.05
N PRO A 126 -3.60 -15.30 0.12
CA PRO A 126 -4.15 -14.69 1.32
C PRO A 126 -5.63 -15.09 1.49
N SER A 127 -6.02 -15.42 2.72
CA SER A 127 -7.44 -15.64 3.05
C SER A 127 -8.25 -14.39 2.77
N SER A 128 -9.37 -14.54 2.05
CA SER A 128 -10.30 -13.44 1.78
C SER A 128 -10.81 -12.79 3.07
N ASP A 129 -11.03 -13.58 4.12
CA ASP A 129 -11.50 -13.07 5.42
C ASP A 129 -10.42 -12.26 6.14
N ALA A 130 -9.16 -12.70 6.04
CA ALA A 130 -8.02 -11.97 6.59
C ALA A 130 -7.83 -10.62 5.88
N VAL A 131 -7.95 -10.60 4.54
CA VAL A 131 -7.88 -9.38 3.74
C VAL A 131 -9.04 -8.44 4.07
N ALA A 132 -10.27 -8.97 4.18
CA ALA A 132 -11.43 -8.16 4.55
C ALA A 132 -11.29 -7.56 5.96
N ALA A 133 -10.78 -8.33 6.92
CA ALA A 133 -10.49 -7.85 8.27
C ALA A 133 -9.42 -6.76 8.28
N LEU A 134 -8.33 -6.94 7.50
CA LEU A 134 -7.29 -5.92 7.32
C LEU A 134 -7.86 -4.61 6.75
N VAL A 135 -8.63 -4.71 5.66
CA VAL A 135 -9.21 -3.53 4.99
C VAL A 135 -10.16 -2.79 5.92
N LYS A 136 -11.02 -3.52 6.64
CA LYS A 136 -11.95 -2.93 7.61
C LYS A 136 -11.20 -2.11 8.67
N GLU A 137 -10.14 -2.70 9.23
CA GLU A 137 -9.35 -2.04 10.26
C GLU A 137 -8.58 -0.82 9.72
N LEU A 138 -7.90 -0.95 8.58
CA LEU A 138 -7.19 0.16 7.94
C LEU A 138 -8.12 1.34 7.62
N ARG A 139 -9.34 1.06 7.15
CA ARG A 139 -10.33 2.12 6.92
C ARG A 139 -10.72 2.84 8.20
N ALA A 140 -10.95 2.11 9.28
CA ALA A 140 -11.30 2.70 10.57
C ALA A 140 -10.18 3.59 11.13
N GLN A 141 -8.92 3.16 10.98
CA GLN A 141 -7.75 3.88 11.50
C GLN A 141 -7.36 5.08 10.63
N LEU A 142 -7.42 4.94 9.30
CA LEU A 142 -6.96 5.96 8.38
C LEU A 142 -8.04 6.99 8.04
N GLY A 143 -9.32 6.64 8.22
CA GLY A 143 -10.44 7.47 7.76
C GLY A 143 -10.46 7.63 6.23
N MET A 144 -9.80 6.73 5.52
CA MET A 144 -9.62 6.79 4.07
C MET A 144 -10.53 5.78 3.37
N ALA A 145 -10.95 6.14 2.16
CA ALA A 145 -11.78 5.27 1.34
C ALA A 145 -11.10 4.79 0.04
N LEU A 146 -10.09 5.50 -0.44
CA LEU A 146 -9.39 5.21 -1.69
C LEU A 146 -7.90 4.97 -1.43
N PHE A 147 -7.51 3.71 -1.29
CA PHE A 147 -6.11 3.34 -1.07
C PHE A 147 -5.80 1.93 -1.59
N GLY A 148 -4.52 1.67 -1.78
CA GLY A 148 -3.99 0.34 -2.06
C GLY A 148 -3.08 -0.11 -0.93
N VAL A 149 -3.10 -1.41 -0.63
CA VAL A 149 -2.22 -2.06 0.33
C VAL A 149 -1.41 -3.11 -0.40
N ASP A 150 -0.10 -3.03 -0.28
CA ASP A 150 0.83 -3.99 -0.84
C ASP A 150 1.14 -5.01 0.26
N VAL A 151 0.69 -6.25 0.02
CA VAL A 151 0.72 -7.35 0.97
C VAL A 151 1.55 -8.49 0.41
N ILE A 152 2.41 -9.07 1.25
CA ILE A 152 3.17 -10.28 0.93
C ILE A 152 2.86 -11.38 1.96
N ILE A 153 3.05 -12.64 1.59
CA ILE A 153 2.91 -13.77 2.52
C ILE A 153 4.30 -14.28 2.88
N ASN A 154 4.66 -14.20 4.15
CA ASN A 154 5.95 -14.70 4.62
C ASN A 154 6.02 -16.22 4.46
N ILE A 155 6.97 -16.75 3.69
CA ILE A 155 7.05 -18.20 3.41
C ILE A 155 7.41 -19.04 4.65
N GLY A 156 8.06 -18.46 5.66
CA GLY A 156 8.45 -19.18 6.87
C GLY A 156 7.38 -19.20 7.95
N THR A 157 6.61 -18.11 8.09
CA THR A 157 5.59 -17.97 9.15
C THR A 157 4.15 -18.06 8.64
N HIS A 158 3.96 -17.99 7.32
CA HIS A 158 2.67 -17.82 6.63
C HIS A 158 1.87 -16.59 7.09
N ALA A 159 2.55 -15.60 7.69
CA ALA A 159 1.94 -14.35 8.14
C ALA A 159 1.63 -13.42 6.97
N LEU A 160 0.45 -12.80 7.01
CA LEU A 160 0.05 -11.76 6.06
C LEU A 160 0.74 -10.45 6.42
N THR A 161 1.66 -10.02 5.57
CA THR A 161 2.63 -8.97 5.90
C THR A 161 2.41 -7.74 5.04
N VAL A 162 2.05 -6.62 5.66
CA VAL A 162 1.84 -5.33 4.98
C VAL A 162 3.18 -4.61 4.83
N ILE A 163 3.55 -4.29 3.58
CA ILE A 163 4.84 -3.65 3.25
C ILE A 163 4.70 -2.20 2.76
N ASP A 164 3.59 -1.86 2.09
CA ASP A 164 3.35 -0.50 1.62
C ASP A 164 1.86 -0.14 1.60
N ILE A 165 1.55 1.15 1.74
CA ILE A 165 0.21 1.70 1.54
C ILE A 165 0.29 2.91 0.62
N ASN A 166 -0.53 2.88 -0.42
CA ASN A 166 -0.60 3.89 -1.45
C ASN A 166 -1.94 4.61 -1.39
N ILE A 167 -1.91 5.95 -1.27
CA ILE A 167 -3.11 6.77 -1.36
C ILE A 167 -3.49 6.90 -2.84
N PHE A 168 -4.73 6.58 -3.20
CA PHE A 168 -5.23 6.64 -4.57
C PHE A 168 -4.25 5.99 -5.59
N PRO A 169 -4.08 4.66 -5.57
CA PRO A 169 -3.20 3.97 -6.51
C PRO A 169 -3.78 3.96 -7.94
N GLY A 170 -3.11 3.28 -8.87
CA GLY A 170 -3.56 3.18 -10.25
C GLY A 170 -4.80 2.29 -10.50
N TYR A 171 -5.20 1.45 -9.53
CA TYR A 171 -6.32 0.49 -9.61
C TYR A 171 -6.29 -0.47 -10.81
N GLU A 172 -5.12 -0.67 -11.40
CA GLU A 172 -4.93 -1.57 -12.54
C GLU A 172 -5.17 -3.03 -12.12
N GLY A 173 -6.11 -3.70 -12.78
CA GLY A 173 -6.57 -5.05 -12.43
C GLY A 173 -7.78 -5.07 -11.49
N MET A 174 -8.24 -3.92 -10.97
CA MET A 174 -9.48 -3.88 -10.18
C MET A 174 -10.71 -3.96 -11.11
N PRO A 175 -11.55 -5.00 -10.99
CA PRO A 175 -12.78 -5.08 -11.75
C PRO A 175 -13.75 -3.98 -11.31
N GLN A 176 -14.44 -3.37 -12.28
CA GLN A 176 -15.50 -2.39 -12.03
C GLN A 176 -15.07 -1.21 -11.13
N PHE A 177 -13.83 -0.74 -11.26
CA PHE A 177 -13.30 0.39 -10.49
C PHE A 177 -14.24 1.60 -10.53
N PHE A 178 -14.64 2.05 -11.73
CA PHE A 178 -15.52 3.23 -11.88
C PHE A 178 -16.87 3.05 -11.20
N SER A 179 -17.50 1.88 -11.35
CA SER A 179 -18.79 1.58 -10.70
C SER A 179 -18.64 1.60 -9.17
N SER A 180 -17.55 1.04 -8.64
CA SER A 180 -17.26 1.05 -7.20
C SER A 180 -17.01 2.47 -6.69
N LEU A 181 -16.30 3.30 -7.46
CA LEU A 181 -16.04 4.69 -7.13
C LEU A 181 -17.34 5.50 -7.09
N LEU A 182 -18.20 5.36 -8.12
CA LEU A 182 -19.49 6.05 -8.18
C LEU A 182 -20.40 5.64 -7.01
N SER A 183 -20.50 4.34 -6.70
CA SER A 183 -21.26 3.87 -5.54
C SER A 183 -20.72 4.47 -4.23
N HIS A 184 -19.40 4.60 -4.10
CA HIS A 184 -18.82 5.20 -2.90
C HIS A 184 -19.12 6.71 -2.81
N ILE A 185 -18.99 7.46 -3.90
CA ILE A 185 -19.34 8.88 -3.93
C ILE A 185 -20.82 9.08 -3.57
N GLN A 186 -21.72 8.29 -4.15
CA GLN A 186 -23.14 8.33 -3.81
C GLN A 186 -23.37 8.11 -2.32
N SER A 187 -22.73 7.09 -1.73
CA SER A 187 -22.85 6.81 -0.28
C SER A 187 -22.36 7.97 0.59
N VAL A 188 -21.29 8.66 0.18
CA VAL A 188 -20.79 9.84 0.90
C VAL A 188 -21.80 10.99 0.81
N LEU A 189 -22.32 11.28 -0.39
CA LEU A 189 -23.33 12.31 -0.59
C LEU A 189 -24.61 12.04 0.20
N ASP A 190 -25.10 10.79 0.19
CA ASP A 190 -26.29 10.39 0.95
C ASP A 190 -26.08 10.60 2.47
N LYS A 191 -24.88 10.30 2.98
CA LYS A 191 -24.52 10.54 4.38
C LYS A 191 -24.47 12.03 4.70
N HIS A 192 -23.97 12.86 3.79
CA HIS A 192 -23.96 14.32 3.96
C HIS A 192 -25.37 14.91 3.93
N ALA A 193 -26.23 14.46 3.02
CA ALA A 193 -27.63 14.87 2.95
C ALA A 193 -28.39 14.45 4.22
N ALA A 194 -28.17 13.23 4.70
CA ALA A 194 -28.75 12.76 5.96
C ALA A 194 -28.27 13.58 7.16
N ALA A 195 -26.99 13.95 7.22
CA ALA A 195 -26.43 14.81 8.27
C ALA A 195 -26.92 16.27 8.20
N GLY A 196 -27.16 16.79 6.99
CA GLY A 196 -27.68 18.15 6.75
C GLY A 196 -29.20 18.29 6.95
N SER A 197 -29.97 17.20 6.83
CA SER A 197 -31.43 17.22 7.00
C SER A 197 -31.91 17.45 8.45
N HIS A 198 -30.99 17.51 9.43
CA HIS A 198 -31.29 18.03 10.76
C HIS A 198 -31.43 19.57 10.82
N THR A 199 -31.22 20.28 9.70
CA THR A 199 -31.54 21.71 9.53
C THR A 199 -32.25 21.94 8.19
N THR A 200 -33.59 21.88 8.22
CA THR A 200 -34.58 22.45 7.27
C THR A 200 -34.39 22.22 5.74
N GLY A 201 -35.13 21.23 5.21
CA GLY A 201 -35.89 21.23 3.94
C GLY A 201 -35.29 21.75 2.61
N GLY A 202 -34.97 20.83 1.68
CA GLY A 202 -34.91 21.04 0.22
C GLY A 202 -35.19 19.69 -0.48
N SER A 203 -36.24 19.52 -1.30
CA SER A 203 -36.52 19.99 -2.68
C SER A 203 -35.76 19.21 -3.78
N SER A 204 -36.52 18.67 -4.74
CA SER A 204 -36.14 17.85 -5.90
C SER A 204 -35.10 18.45 -6.85
N GLU A 205 -34.76 19.74 -6.70
CA GLU A 205 -33.71 20.41 -7.49
C GLU A 205 -32.29 20.02 -7.04
N GLU A 206 -32.09 19.68 -5.77
CA GLU A 206 -30.78 19.22 -5.27
C GLU A 206 -30.36 17.93 -5.96
N THR A 207 -31.28 16.96 -6.10
CA THR A 207 -31.04 15.66 -6.74
C THR A 207 -30.63 15.78 -8.21
N VAL A 208 -31.17 16.78 -8.94
CA VAL A 208 -30.81 17.08 -10.33
C VAL A 208 -29.41 17.73 -10.40
N GLY A 209 -29.08 18.61 -9.44
CA GLY A 209 -27.73 19.17 -9.28
C GLY A 209 -26.67 18.10 -8.97
N TYR A 210 -27.01 17.09 -8.15
CA TYR A 210 -26.13 15.97 -7.81
C TYR A 210 -25.80 15.10 -9.03
N LEU A 211 -26.80 14.70 -9.82
CA LEU A 211 -26.60 13.91 -11.04
C LEU A 211 -25.82 14.69 -12.10
N SER A 212 -26.10 15.99 -12.25
CA SER A 212 -25.38 16.88 -13.17
C SER A 212 -23.90 17.02 -12.77
N THR A 213 -23.59 17.12 -11.48
CA THR A 213 -22.22 17.21 -10.97
C THR A 213 -21.45 15.89 -11.15
N LEU A 214 -22.09 14.74 -10.90
CA LEU A 214 -21.51 13.41 -11.10
C LEU A 214 -21.24 13.11 -12.59
N LEU A 215 -22.16 13.46 -13.48
CA LEU A 215 -21.93 13.41 -14.93
C LEU A 215 -20.79 14.34 -15.36
N SER A 216 -20.73 15.55 -14.80
CA SER A 216 -19.67 16.50 -15.12
C SER A 216 -18.29 16.00 -14.66
N VAL A 217 -18.20 15.39 -13.47
CA VAL A 217 -16.94 14.80 -12.96
C VAL A 217 -16.53 13.59 -13.81
N SER A 218 -17.44 12.67 -14.12
CA SER A 218 -17.13 11.48 -14.92
C SER A 218 -16.67 11.78 -16.36
N LEU A 219 -17.02 12.95 -16.90
CA LEU A 219 -16.58 13.43 -18.21
C LEU A 219 -15.21 14.13 -18.20
N LEU A 220 -14.65 14.44 -17.02
CA LEU A 220 -13.36 15.11 -16.92
C LEU A 220 -12.17 14.14 -17.14
N PRO A 221 -11.07 14.61 -17.74
CA PRO A 221 -9.79 13.91 -17.75
C PRO A 221 -9.37 13.45 -16.35
N LYS A 222 -8.71 12.29 -16.25
CA LYS A 222 -8.30 11.66 -14.97
C LYS A 222 -7.63 12.63 -13.99
N ARG A 223 -6.81 13.58 -14.47
CA ARG A 223 -6.17 14.62 -13.64
C ARG A 223 -7.16 15.61 -13.00
N GLN A 224 -8.27 15.94 -13.67
CA GLN A 224 -9.27 16.89 -13.20
C GLN A 224 -10.31 16.21 -12.29
N GLN A 225 -10.68 14.96 -12.56
CA GLN A 225 -11.41 14.12 -11.60
C GLN A 225 -10.66 14.06 -10.26
N MET A 226 -9.35 13.83 -10.33
CA MET A 226 -8.49 13.81 -9.16
C MET A 226 -8.55 15.11 -8.36
N ALA A 227 -8.55 16.29 -9.00
CA ALA A 227 -8.58 17.58 -8.31
C ALA A 227 -9.91 17.88 -7.59
N LEU A 228 -11.03 17.37 -8.09
CA LEU A 228 -12.37 17.55 -7.50
C LEU A 228 -12.66 16.59 -6.35
N VAL A 229 -12.17 15.35 -6.45
CA VAL A 229 -12.41 14.33 -5.42
C VAL A 229 -11.29 14.34 -4.35
N PHE A 230 -10.10 14.86 -4.67
CA PHE A 230 -8.96 14.96 -3.74
C PHE A 230 -9.32 15.59 -2.38
N PRO A 231 -9.98 16.78 -2.33
CA PRO A 231 -10.25 17.47 -1.06
C PRO A 231 -11.28 16.74 -0.18
N LEU A 232 -12.15 15.93 -0.78
CA LEU A 232 -13.20 15.17 -0.10
C LEU A 232 -12.69 13.82 0.45
N LEU A 233 -11.54 13.34 -0.02
CA LEU A 233 -10.99 12.01 0.28
C LEU A 233 -9.69 12.03 1.08
N LEU A 234 -9.04 13.19 1.22
CA LEU A 234 -7.82 13.32 2.00
C LEU A 234 -8.16 13.51 3.49
N PRO A 235 -7.50 12.79 4.41
CA PRO A 235 -7.44 13.22 5.79
C PRO A 235 -6.73 14.58 5.87
N SER A 236 -6.93 15.32 6.95
CA SER A 236 -6.27 16.61 7.25
C SER A 236 -4.72 16.54 7.33
N ALA A 237 -4.12 15.37 7.08
CA ALA A 237 -2.71 15.07 7.19
C ALA A 237 -2.07 14.77 5.82
N PRO A 238 -0.82 15.22 5.56
CA PRO A 238 -0.13 14.94 4.31
C PRO A 238 0.20 13.44 4.10
N PRO A 239 0.32 12.96 2.85
CA PRO A 239 0.46 11.52 2.53
C PRO A 239 1.62 10.79 3.23
N TRP A 240 2.75 11.46 3.42
CA TRP A 240 3.90 10.89 4.12
C TRP A 240 3.59 10.64 5.61
N LEU A 241 2.79 11.50 6.25
CA LEU A 241 2.36 11.34 7.63
C LEU A 241 1.38 10.16 7.77
N VAL A 242 0.57 9.91 6.75
CA VAL A 242 -0.30 8.72 6.69
C VAL A 242 0.55 7.44 6.64
N LYS A 243 1.60 7.41 5.80
CA LYS A 243 2.51 6.25 5.69
C LYS A 243 3.24 5.97 7.01
N ILE A 244 3.71 7.01 7.70
CA ILE A 244 4.33 6.89 9.04
C ILE A 244 3.31 6.38 10.06
N ARG A 245 2.09 6.93 10.08
CA ARG A 245 1.03 6.49 11.01
C ARG A 245 0.65 5.03 10.80
N VAL A 246 0.53 4.59 9.55
CA VAL A 246 0.29 3.18 9.19
C VAL A 246 1.40 2.29 9.72
N GLN A 247 2.67 2.61 9.41
CA GLN A 247 3.79 1.78 9.85
C GLN A 247 3.92 1.78 11.37
N SER A 248 3.73 2.92 12.02
CA SER A 248 3.72 3.03 13.48
C SER A 248 2.57 2.22 14.10
N TRP A 249 1.38 2.26 13.51
CA TRP A 249 0.23 1.50 13.96
C TRP A 249 0.43 0.00 13.77
N LEU A 250 0.92 -0.43 12.60
CA LEU A 250 1.28 -1.83 12.33
C LEU A 250 2.37 -2.35 13.28
N ARG A 251 3.32 -1.50 13.69
CA ARG A 251 4.33 -1.86 14.72
C ARG A 251 3.70 -2.11 16.09
N ASN A 252 2.63 -1.40 16.42
CA ASN A 252 1.93 -1.49 17.71
C ASN A 252 0.84 -2.59 17.74
N LEU A 253 0.61 -3.31 16.64
CA LEU A 253 -0.33 -4.44 16.56
C LEU A 253 0.22 -5.76 17.13
N ARG A 254 1.39 -5.74 17.80
CA ARG A 254 1.97 -6.89 18.49
C ARG A 254 1.16 -7.28 19.73
#